data_AF-A0A1E7DU60-F1
#
_entry.id   AF-A0A1E7DU60-F1
#
_cell.length_a   1.000
_cell.length_b   1.000
_cell.length_c   1.000
_cell.angle_alpha   90.00
_cell.angle_beta   90.00
_cell.angle_gamma   90.00
#
_symmetry.space_group_name_H-M   'P 1'
#
loop_
_entity.id
_entity.type
_entity.pdbx_description
1 polymer ?
#
loop_
_entity_poly.entity_id
_entity_poly.type
_entity_poly.pdbx_seq_one_letter_code
_entity_poly.pdbx_strand_id
1 'polypeptide(L)'
;MKTSTPCPQCHELITMEDIEDFAGPFHMKCPNCRTKLKETKVRTWLLMFMIGLIPLFIYLTAVIQGYLGRFLPVIGQVPTFFIFLAFCGPLYIMYERFNALLLFNKGNIQIK
;
A
#
# COMPACT_ATOMS: atom_id res chain seq x y z
N MET A 1 4.99 -4.74 -17.59
CA MET A 1 3.94 -4.89 -16.55
C MET A 1 2.72 -4.12 -17.00
N LYS A 2 1.50 -4.61 -16.74
CA LYS A 2 0.28 -3.86 -17.06
C LYS A 2 0.13 -2.71 -16.05
N THR A 3 -0.03 -1.50 -16.55
CA THR A 3 -0.24 -0.26 -15.77
C THR A 3 -1.67 0.28 -15.92
N SER A 4 -2.50 -0.42 -16.71
CA SER A 4 -3.88 -0.06 -16.95
C SER A 4 -4.73 -1.31 -17.16
N THR A 5 -5.97 -1.28 -16.71
CA THR A 5 -6.97 -2.33 -16.95
C THR A 5 -8.30 -1.73 -17.39
N PRO A 6 -8.99 -2.32 -18.38
CA PRO A 6 -10.29 -1.82 -18.81
C PRO A 6 -11.34 -2.07 -17.72
N CYS A 7 -12.25 -1.12 -17.53
CA CYS A 7 -13.38 -1.27 -16.64
C CYS A 7 -14.36 -2.32 -17.20
N PRO A 8 -14.84 -3.29 -16.38
CA PRO A 8 -15.80 -4.31 -16.83
C PRO A 8 -17.18 -3.74 -17.23
N GLN A 9 -17.50 -2.49 -16.85
CA GLN A 9 -18.78 -1.86 -17.16
C GLN A 9 -18.67 -0.88 -18.34
N CYS A 10 -17.75 0.09 -18.27
CA CYS A 10 -17.63 1.14 -19.30
C CYS A 10 -16.52 0.90 -20.32
N HIS A 11 -15.73 -0.17 -20.18
CA HIS A 11 -14.59 -0.52 -21.04
C HIS A 11 -13.48 0.53 -21.15
N GLU A 12 -13.62 1.69 -20.50
CA GLU A 12 -12.56 2.67 -20.38
C GLU A 12 -11.43 2.22 -19.47
N LEU A 13 -10.24 2.72 -19.76
CA LEU A 13 -9.00 2.34 -19.09
C LEU A 13 -8.93 2.99 -17.71
N ILE A 14 -8.69 2.17 -16.69
CA ILE A 14 -8.33 2.59 -15.35
C ILE A 14 -6.81 2.56 -15.27
N THR A 15 -6.18 3.70 -14.98
CA THR A 15 -4.72 3.80 -14.89
C THR A 15 -4.25 3.65 -13.44
N MET A 16 -2.96 3.39 -13.25
CA MET A 16 -2.31 3.34 -11.92
C MET A 16 -2.47 4.63 -11.13
N GLU A 17 -2.43 5.77 -11.81
CA GLU A 17 -2.53 7.10 -11.21
C GLU A 17 -3.92 7.31 -10.60
N ASP A 18 -4.97 6.82 -11.26
CA ASP A 18 -6.33 6.82 -10.72
C ASP A 18 -6.48 5.95 -9.45
N ILE A 19 -5.54 5.02 -9.21
CA ILE A 19 -5.52 4.16 -8.02
C ILE A 19 -4.89 4.83 -6.80
N GLU A 20 -3.92 5.71 -7.00
CA GLU A 20 -3.34 6.48 -5.90
C GLU A 20 -4.41 7.38 -5.24
N ASP A 21 -5.43 7.81 -6.00
CA ASP A 21 -6.59 8.56 -5.49
C ASP A 21 -7.65 7.67 -4.80
N PHE A 22 -7.57 6.34 -4.92
CA PHE A 22 -8.51 5.46 -4.22
C PHE A 22 -8.12 5.31 -2.75
N ALA A 23 -9.08 5.59 -1.85
CA ALA A 23 -8.95 5.44 -0.40
C ALA A 23 -8.59 4.01 0.09
N GLY A 24 -8.45 3.05 -0.83
CA GLY A 24 -7.91 1.73 -0.56
C GLY A 24 -8.44 0.65 -1.51
N PRO A 25 -7.82 -0.53 -1.49
CA PRO A 25 -8.14 -1.67 -2.37
C PRO A 25 -9.54 -2.26 -2.16
N PHE A 26 -10.26 -1.77 -1.15
CA PHE A 26 -11.60 -2.22 -0.77
C PHE A 26 -12.72 -1.27 -1.22
N HIS A 27 -12.37 -0.06 -1.65
CA HIS A 27 -13.31 1.02 -1.99
C HIS A 27 -12.97 1.66 -3.35
N MET A 28 -12.62 0.83 -4.33
CA MET A 28 -12.36 1.29 -5.70
C MET A 28 -13.67 1.61 -6.42
N LYS A 29 -13.75 2.80 -7.01
CA LYS A 29 -14.82 3.20 -7.94
C LYS A 29 -14.18 3.50 -9.27
N CYS A 30 -14.78 3.08 -10.38
CA CYS A 30 -14.27 3.51 -11.69
C CYS A 30 -14.29 5.06 -11.78
N PRO A 31 -13.21 5.72 -12.23
CA PRO A 31 -13.18 7.19 -12.30
C PRO A 31 -14.22 7.72 -13.28
N ASN A 32 -14.47 7.00 -14.38
CA ASN A 32 -15.42 7.41 -15.39
C ASN A 32 -16.88 7.05 -15.03
N CYS A 33 -17.19 5.76 -14.84
CA CYS A 33 -18.57 5.32 -14.61
C CYS A 33 -19.00 5.26 -13.14
N ARG A 34 -18.11 5.60 -12.19
CA ARG A 34 -18.30 5.58 -10.72
C ARG A 34 -18.85 4.28 -10.14
N THR A 35 -18.86 3.20 -10.92
CA THR A 35 -19.32 1.89 -10.51
C THR A 35 -18.37 1.34 -9.45
N LYS A 36 -18.92 0.74 -8.38
CA LYS A 36 -18.13 0.11 -7.33
C LYS A 36 -17.50 -1.16 -7.89
N LEU A 37 -16.18 -1.24 -7.80
CA LEU A 37 -15.41 -2.39 -8.24
C LEU A 37 -14.98 -3.21 -7.02
N LYS A 38 -14.99 -4.52 -7.16
CA LYS A 38 -14.50 -5.47 -6.16
C LYS A 38 -13.36 -6.27 -6.75
N GLU A 39 -12.24 -6.26 -6.04
CA GLU A 39 -11.12 -7.16 -6.28
C GLU A 39 -11.29 -8.44 -5.45
N THR A 40 -11.36 -9.57 -6.14
CA THR A 40 -11.71 -10.87 -5.55
C THR A 40 -10.50 -11.78 -5.36
N LYS A 41 -9.46 -11.64 -6.20
CA LYS A 41 -8.35 -12.61 -6.27
C LYS A 41 -7.15 -12.23 -5.41
N VAL A 42 -6.73 -10.96 -5.45
CA VAL A 42 -5.51 -10.50 -4.76
C VAL A 42 -5.82 -10.04 -3.33
N ARG A 43 -7.11 -9.89 -2.98
CA ARG A 43 -7.61 -9.39 -1.70
C ARG A 43 -7.00 -10.09 -0.49
N THR A 44 -7.00 -11.41 -0.45
CA THR A 44 -6.53 -12.18 0.71
C THR A 44 -5.01 -12.04 0.89
N TRP A 45 -4.27 -12.05 -0.22
CA TRP A 45 -2.82 -11.88 -0.21
C TRP A 45 -2.42 -10.49 0.27
N LEU A 46 -3.10 -9.45 -0.21
CA LEU A 46 -2.86 -8.07 0.19
C LEU A 46 -3.10 -7.88 1.70
N LEU A 47 -4.17 -8.47 2.23
CA LEU A 47 -4.52 -8.43 3.65
C LEU A 47 -3.49 -9.15 4.52
N MET A 48 -3.02 -10.33 4.09
CA MET A 48 -1.93 -11.03 4.79
C MET A 48 -0.65 -10.20 4.80
N PHE A 49 -0.30 -9.56 3.67
CA PHE A 49 0.85 -8.68 3.58
C PHE A 49 0.74 -7.50 4.55
N MET A 50 -0.42 -6.83 4.62
CA MET A 50 -0.67 -5.76 5.60
C MET A 50 -0.46 -6.24 7.04
N ILE A 51 -1.04 -7.38 7.40
CA ILE A 51 -0.94 -7.95 8.75
C ILE A 51 0.51 -8.32 9.09
N GLY A 52 1.27 -8.83 8.13
CA GLY A 52 2.69 -9.16 8.31
C GLY A 52 3.62 -7.95 8.36
N LEU A 53 3.29 -6.87 7.64
CA LEU A 53 4.11 -5.66 7.59
C LEU A 53 4.11 -4.90 8.93
N ILE A 54 2.97 -4.87 9.63
CA ILE A 54 2.82 -4.17 10.91
C ILE A 54 3.85 -4.63 11.97
N PRO A 55 3.93 -5.92 12.34
CA PRO A 55 4.91 -6.38 13.33
C PRO A 55 6.34 -6.22 12.82
N LEU A 56 6.57 -6.38 11.51
CA LEU A 56 7.88 -6.17 10.91
C LEU A 56 8.34 -4.72 11.09
N PHE A 57 7.46 -3.75 10.85
CA PHE A 57 7.77 -2.33 11.02
C PHE A 57 8.01 -1.93 12.47
N ILE A 58 7.24 -2.48 13.41
CA ILE A 58 7.46 -2.26 14.84
C ILE A 58 8.83 -2.78 15.24
N TYR A 59 9.18 -4.00 14.82
CA TYR A 59 10.49 -4.58 15.05
C TYR A 59 11.61 -3.73 14.44
N LEU A 60 11.47 -3.33 13.17
CA LEU A 60 12.47 -2.53 12.47
C LEU A 60 12.72 -1.21 13.19
N THR A 61 11.66 -0.52 13.60
CA THR A 61 11.75 0.77 14.27
C THR A 61 12.45 0.62 15.63
N ALA A 62 12.15 -0.43 16.39
CA ALA A 62 12.82 -0.70 17.66
C ALA A 62 14.32 -0.99 17.48
N VAL A 63 14.68 -1.78 16.46
CA VAL A 63 16.09 -2.07 16.14
C VAL A 63 16.83 -0.80 15.71
N ILE A 64 16.23 0.01 14.84
CA ILE A 64 16.80 1.28 14.37
C ILE A 64 16.99 2.23 15.55
N GLN A 65 15.98 2.42 16.40
CA GLN A 65 16.08 3.29 17.57
C GLN A 65 17.16 2.82 18.55
N GLY A 66 17.27 1.51 18.80
CA GLY A 66 18.31 0.94 19.66
C GLY A 66 19.71 1.10 19.08
N TYR A 67 19.88 0.91 17.77
CA TYR A 67 21.17 1.07 17.10
C TYR A 67 21.58 2.55 17.04
N LEU A 68 20.69 3.43 16.58
CA LEU A 68 20.97 4.87 16.46
C LEU A 68 21.13 5.55 17.83
N GLY A 69 20.36 5.13 18.84
CA GLY A 69 20.49 5.64 20.22
C GLY A 69 21.85 5.34 20.85
N ARG A 70 22.56 4.31 20.36
CA ARG A 70 23.93 3.99 20.79
C ARG A 70 24.98 4.96 20.25
N PHE A 71 24.74 5.56 19.09
CA PHE A 71 25.65 6.52 18.46
C PHE A 71 25.27 7.97 18.73
N LEU A 72 23.97 8.26 18.86
CA LEU A 72 23.42 9.60 19.02
C LEU A 72 22.40 9.60 20.17
N PRO A 73 22.76 10.08 21.37
CA PRO A 73 21.88 10.04 22.55
C PRO A 73 20.61 10.89 22.37
N VAL A 74 20.65 11.88 21.47
CA VAL A 74 19.49 12.71 21.08
C VAL A 74 18.35 11.85 20.51
N ILE A 75 18.67 10.76 19.82
CA ILE A 75 17.67 9.88 19.17
C ILE A 75 16.92 9.05 20.21
N GLY A 76 17.51 8.80 21.38
CA GLY A 76 16.81 8.19 22.51
C GLY A 76 15.68 9.05 23.08
N GLN A 77 15.70 10.36 22.85
CA GLN A 77 14.67 11.30 23.29
C GLN A 77 13.60 11.58 22.22
N VAL A 78 13.84 11.15 20.98
CA VAL A 78 12.89 11.33 19.88
C VAL A 78 11.78 10.28 19.99
N PRO A 79 10.49 10.67 19.95
CA PRO A 79 9.40 9.72 19.92
C PRO A 79 9.55 8.74 18.75
N THR A 80 9.38 7.45 19.03
CA THR A 80 9.51 6.34 18.06
C THR A 80 8.67 6.56 16.80
N PHE A 81 7.55 7.29 16.90
CA PHE A 81 6.72 7.68 15.77
C PHE A 81 7.47 8.46 14.68
N PHE A 82 8.36 9.39 15.04
CA PHE A 82 9.12 10.17 14.06
C PHE A 82 10.18 9.31 13.35
N ILE A 83 10.79 8.37 14.07
CA ILE A 83 11.74 7.40 13.51
C ILE A 83 11.01 6.47 12.54
N PHE A 84 9.81 6.00 12.91
CA PHE A 84 8.94 5.24 12.03
C PHE A 84 8.62 6.04 10.75
N LEU A 85 8.21 7.30 10.86
CA LEU A 85 7.86 8.10 9.68
C LEU A 85 9.06 8.29 8.74
N ALA A 86 10.24 8.58 9.29
CA ALA A 86 11.45 8.84 8.52
C ALA A 86 11.98 7.59 7.79
N PHE A 87 11.97 6.43 8.47
CA PHE A 87 12.54 5.19 7.91
C PHE A 87 11.51 4.29 7.24
N CYS A 88 10.30 4.18 7.80
CA CYS A 88 9.25 3.32 7.30
C CYS A 88 8.30 4.02 6.33
N GLY A 89 8.27 5.36 6.28
CA GLY A 89 7.48 6.14 5.31
C GLY A 89 7.84 5.81 3.86
N PRO A 90 9.12 5.88 3.46
CA PRO A 90 9.53 5.47 2.11
C PRO A 90 9.23 4.00 1.78
N LEU A 91 9.39 3.11 2.77
CA LEU A 91 9.05 1.68 2.62
C LEU A 91 7.55 1.47 2.40
N TYR A 92 6.71 2.27 3.07
CA TYR A 92 5.27 2.25 2.89
C TYR A 92 4.85 2.71 1.48
N ILE A 93 5.45 3.79 0.95
CA ILE A 93 5.20 4.24 -0.43
C ILE A 93 5.57 3.16 -1.45
N MET A 94 6.73 2.52 -1.26
CA MET A 94 7.13 1.39 -2.10
C MET A 94 6.15 0.22 -2.01
N TYR A 95 5.65 -0.06 -0.80
CA TYR A 95 4.65 -1.08 -0.55
C TYR A 95 3.32 -0.81 -1.29
N GLU A 96 2.81 0.43 -1.24
CA GLU A 96 1.58 0.80 -1.97
C GLU A 96 1.73 0.64 -3.48
N ARG A 97 2.85 1.08 -4.04
CA ARG A 97 3.15 0.89 -5.47
C ARG A 97 3.23 -0.57 -5.87
N PHE A 98 3.87 -1.41 -5.03
CA PHE A 98 3.97 -2.84 -5.28
C PHE A 98 2.60 -3.53 -5.21
N ASN A 99 1.75 -3.11 -4.27
CA ASN A 99 0.37 -3.57 -4.15
C ASN A 99 -0.46 -3.21 -5.38
N ALA A 100 -0.36 -1.97 -5.88
CA ALA A 100 -1.02 -1.54 -7.10
C ALA A 100 -0.57 -2.39 -8.31
N LEU A 101 0.73 -2.63 -8.45
CA LEU A 101 1.28 -3.52 -9.48
C LEU A 101 0.76 -4.95 -9.40
N LEU A 102 0.66 -5.51 -8.19
CA LEU A 102 0.07 -6.83 -8.00
C LEU A 102 -1.41 -6.86 -8.41
N LEU A 103 -2.14 -5.80 -8.11
CA LEU A 103 -3.54 -5.64 -8.49
C LEU A 103 -3.71 -5.63 -10.02
N PHE A 104 -2.96 -4.80 -10.74
CA PHE A 104 -3.12 -4.71 -12.20
C PHE A 104 -2.61 -5.95 -12.96
N ASN A 105 -1.56 -6.61 -12.45
CA ASN A 105 -1.00 -7.76 -13.13
C ASN A 105 -1.69 -9.09 -12.77
N LYS A 106 -2.20 -9.23 -11.54
CA LYS A 106 -2.76 -10.50 -11.03
C LYS A 106 -4.19 -10.38 -10.48
N GLY A 107 -4.70 -9.16 -10.32
CA GLY A 107 -6.06 -8.87 -9.89
C GLY A 107 -7.09 -9.30 -10.91
N ASN A 108 -8.32 -9.43 -10.43
CA ASN A 108 -9.49 -9.65 -11.25
C ASN A 108 -10.56 -8.69 -10.76
N ILE A 109 -10.65 -7.56 -11.46
CA ILE A 109 -11.60 -6.50 -11.20
C ILE A 109 -12.98 -6.98 -11.64
N GLN A 110 -13.88 -7.18 -10.68
CA GLN A 110 -15.29 -7.47 -10.94
C GLN A 110 -16.17 -6.31 -10.45
N ILE A 111 -17.40 -6.24 -10.95
CA ILE A 111 -18.40 -5.30 -10.47
C ILE A 111 -18.90 -5.79 -9.10
N LYS A 112 -19.00 -4.89 -8.12
CA LYS A 112 -19.47 -5.20 -6.76
C LYS A 112 -20.99 -5.24 -6.67
#